data_AF-A0A916UHA4-F1
#
_entry.id   AF-A0A916UHA4-F1
#
_cell.length_a   1.000
_cell.length_b   1.000
_cell.length_c   1.000
_cell.angle_alpha   90.00
_cell.angle_beta   90.00
_cell.angle_gamma   90.00
#
_symmetry.space_group_name_H-M   'P 1'
#
loop_
_entity.id
_entity.type
_entity.pdbx_description
1 polymer ?
#
loop_
_entity_poly.entity_id
_entity_poly.type
_entity_poly.pdbx_seq_one_letter_code
_entity_poly.pdbx_strand_id
1 'polypeptide(L)'
;MIKVLKLQKGVIAIILGIIGVVVYMLLREQNEEVSMYFLEASGVFLIAGALMFLYPILFAKKDSDGCVQLNPEIDPDAPDPDAQPLEESRP
;
A
#
# COMPACT_ATOMS: atom_id res chain seq x y z
N MET A 1 2.36 -11.61 9.82
CA MET A 1 1.47 -12.17 8.76
C MET A 1 0.17 -11.37 8.49
N ILE A 2 -0.51 -10.78 9.49
CA ILE A 2 -1.77 -10.02 9.26
C ILE A 2 -1.60 -8.63 8.59
N LYS A 3 -0.41 -8.02 8.69
CA LYS A 3 -0.12 -6.69 8.11
C LYS A 3 0.07 -6.75 6.58
N VAL A 4 0.74 -7.78 6.05
CA VAL A 4 0.96 -7.97 4.60
C VAL A 4 -0.35 -8.20 3.85
N LEU A 5 -1.30 -8.90 4.48
CA LEU A 5 -2.65 -9.11 3.94
C LEU A 5 -3.42 -7.81 3.66
N LYS A 6 -3.12 -6.71 4.35
CA LYS A 6 -3.80 -5.42 4.14
C LYS A 6 -3.32 -4.72 2.88
N LEU A 7 -2.01 -4.76 2.60
CA LEU A 7 -1.44 -4.17 1.39
C LEU A 7 -1.91 -4.95 0.15
N GLN A 8 -1.93 -6.28 0.23
CA GLN A 8 -2.41 -7.12 -0.86
C GLN A 8 -3.87 -6.81 -1.24
N LYS A 9 -4.73 -6.54 -0.24
CA LYS A 9 -6.12 -6.12 -0.46
C LYS A 9 -6.21 -4.75 -1.16
N GLY A 10 -5.35 -3.81 -0.79
CA GLY A 10 -5.26 -2.51 -1.47
C GLY A 10 -4.85 -2.66 -2.93
N VAL A 11 -3.86 -3.50 -3.22
CA VAL A 11 -3.43 -3.80 -4.60
C VAL A 11 -4.56 -4.44 -5.41
N ILE A 12 -5.29 -5.41 -4.82
CA ILE A 12 -6.45 -6.04 -5.48
C ILE A 12 -7.54 -5.01 -5.78
N ALA A 13 -7.82 -4.09 -4.86
CA ALA A 13 -8.79 -3.01 -5.08
C ALA A 13 -8.37 -2.08 -6.22
N ILE A 14 -7.08 -1.74 -6.33
CA ILE A 14 -6.56 -0.94 -7.45
C ILE A 14 -6.72 -1.68 -8.78
N ILE A 15 -6.39 -2.96 -8.83
CA ILE A 15 -6.55 -3.78 -10.05
C ILE A 15 -8.03 -3.83 -10.48
N LEU A 16 -8.95 -4.04 -9.54
CA LEU A 16 -10.39 -3.99 -9.79
C LEU A 16 -10.84 -2.61 -10.32
N GLY A 17 -10.32 -1.54 -9.74
CA GLY A 17 -10.53 -0.18 -10.22
C GLY A 17 -10.10 -0.01 -11.67
N ILE A 18 -8.87 -0.43 -12.02
CA ILE A 18 -8.34 -0.35 -13.38
C ILE A 18 -9.20 -1.15 -14.36
N ILE A 19 -9.60 -2.38 -14.00
CA ILE A 19 -10.50 -3.20 -14.83
C ILE A 19 -11.83 -2.46 -15.04
N GLY A 20 -12.38 -1.83 -14.00
CA GLY A 20 -13.61 -1.03 -14.11
C GLY A 20 -13.48 0.15 -15.09
N VAL A 21 -12.32 0.83 -15.14
CA VAL A 21 -12.07 1.89 -16.15
C VAL A 21 -12.05 1.31 -17.56
N VAL A 22 -11.39 0.16 -17.75
CA VAL A 22 -11.33 -0.51 -19.07
C VAL A 22 -12.73 -0.89 -19.53
N VAL A 23 -13.54 -1.48 -18.64
CA VAL A 23 -14.95 -1.80 -18.92
C VAL A 23 -15.74 -0.54 -19.29
N TYR A 24 -15.60 0.55 -18.52
CA TYR A 24 -16.21 1.83 -18.88
C TYR A 24 -15.82 2.29 -20.29
N MET A 25 -14.54 2.19 -20.66
CA MET A 25 -14.06 2.59 -21.97
C MET A 25 -14.73 1.81 -23.11
N LEU A 26 -14.96 0.51 -22.90
CA LEU A 26 -15.64 -0.36 -23.87
C LEU A 26 -17.15 -0.07 -23.95
N LEU A 27 -17.80 0.23 -22.82
CA LEU A 27 -19.25 0.52 -22.80
C LEU A 27 -19.57 1.93 -23.26
N ARG A 28 -18.64 2.87 -23.11
CA ARG A 28 -18.81 4.27 -23.51
C ARG A 28 -19.13 4.41 -25.00
N GLU A 29 -18.51 3.60 -25.86
CA GLU A 29 -18.75 3.64 -27.31
C GLU A 29 -20.20 3.25 -27.67
N GLN A 30 -20.87 2.47 -26.82
CA GLN A 30 -22.25 2.04 -27.03
C GLN A 30 -23.29 3.02 -26.45
N ASN A 31 -22.87 4.17 -25.92
CA ASN A 31 -23.74 5.17 -25.25
C ASN A 31 -24.63 4.56 -24.14
N GLU A 32 -24.17 3.50 -23.47
CA GLU A 32 -24.92 2.93 -22.37
C GLU A 32 -24.80 3.82 -21.13
N GLU A 33 -25.93 4.22 -20.55
CA GLU A 33 -25.98 4.94 -19.27
C GLU A 33 -25.31 4.13 -18.13
N VAL A 34 -25.26 2.80 -18.28
CA VAL A 34 -24.59 1.86 -17.37
C VAL A 34 -23.07 2.14 -17.27
N SER A 35 -22.48 2.71 -18.32
CA SER A 35 -21.05 3.04 -18.36
C SER A 35 -20.66 4.01 -17.24
N MET A 36 -21.53 4.99 -16.92
CA MET A 36 -21.25 6.00 -15.90
C MET A 36 -21.16 5.38 -14.50
N TYR A 37 -22.01 4.40 -14.19
CA TYR A 37 -21.95 3.66 -12.93
C TYR A 37 -20.65 2.85 -12.78
N PHE A 38 -20.14 2.28 -13.87
CA PHE A 38 -18.84 1.58 -13.86
C PHE A 38 -17.67 2.53 -13.60
N LEU A 39 -17.74 3.74 -14.15
CA LEU A 39 -16.73 4.77 -13.92
C LEU A 39 -16.72 5.24 -12.45
N GLU A 40 -17.90 5.49 -11.89
CA GLU A 40 -18.02 5.88 -10.46
C GLU A 40 -17.53 4.76 -9.53
N ALA A 41 -17.97 3.51 -9.77
CA ALA A 41 -17.53 2.37 -8.99
C ALA A 41 -16.00 2.16 -9.06
N SER A 42 -15.43 2.30 -10.26
CA SER A 42 -13.99 2.24 -10.48
C SER A 42 -13.25 3.32 -9.67
N GLY A 43 -13.76 4.56 -9.70
CA GLY A 43 -13.21 5.67 -8.92
C GLY A 43 -13.18 5.35 -7.41
N VAL A 44 -14.27 4.80 -6.86
CA VAL A 44 -14.32 4.40 -5.45
C VAL A 44 -13.28 3.33 -5.14
N PHE A 45 -13.11 2.32 -6.00
CA PHE A 45 -12.12 1.26 -5.82
C PHE A 45 -10.67 1.79 -5.86
N LEU A 46 -10.38 2.71 -6.78
CA LEU A 46 -9.05 3.34 -6.86
C LEU A 46 -8.75 4.22 -5.65
N ILE A 47 -9.72 5.03 -5.20
CA ILE A 47 -9.55 5.87 -4.00
C ILE A 47 -9.34 4.98 -2.77
N ALA A 48 -10.19 3.97 -2.57
CA ALA A 48 -10.06 3.05 -1.45
C ALA A 48 -8.73 2.29 -1.46
N GLY A 49 -8.31 1.81 -2.63
CA GLY A 49 -7.02 1.14 -2.82
C GLY A 49 -5.84 2.07 -2.54
N ALA A 50 -5.89 3.31 -3.01
CA ALA A 50 -4.87 4.32 -2.74
C ALA A 50 -4.78 4.67 -1.26
N LEU A 51 -5.91 4.81 -0.55
CA LEU A 51 -5.92 5.06 0.90
C LEU A 51 -5.33 3.88 1.68
N MET A 52 -5.66 2.65 1.31
CA MET A 52 -5.05 1.45 1.91
C MET A 52 -3.55 1.37 1.66
N PHE A 53 -3.08 1.81 0.49
CA PHE A 53 -1.66 1.86 0.16
C PHE A 53 -0.93 3.00 0.90
N LEU A 54 -1.60 4.14 1.10
CA LEU A 54 -1.06 5.29 1.79
C LEU A 54 -0.94 5.07 3.31
N TYR A 55 -1.84 4.29 3.91
CA TYR A 55 -1.85 3.99 5.35
C TYR A 55 -0.48 3.51 5.90
N PRO A 56 0.15 2.45 5.37
CA PRO A 56 1.46 2.02 5.86
C PRO A 56 2.55 3.06 5.64
N ILE A 57 2.48 3.90 4.60
CA ILE A 57 3.48 4.93 4.31
C ILE A 57 3.44 6.02 5.40
N LEU A 58 2.25 6.46 5.80
CA LEU A 58 2.08 7.50 6.82
C LEU A 58 2.41 7.01 8.24
N PHE A 59 2.18 5.73 8.52
CA PHE A 59 2.37 5.14 9.84
C PHE A 59 3.68 4.34 9.99
N ALA A 60 4.52 4.30 8.95
CA ALA A 60 5.83 3.69 9.06
C ALA A 60 6.70 4.55 9.99
N LYS A 61 7.20 3.93 11.06
CA LYS A 61 8.13 4.57 12.00
C LYS A 61 9.42 4.92 11.24
N LYS A 62 9.96 6.10 11.50
CA LYS A 62 11.32 6.46 11.11
C LYS A 62 12.29 5.70 12.02
N ASP A 63 13.26 5.05 11.39
CA ASP A 63 14.43 4.50 12.05
C ASP A 63 15.38 5.62 12.49
N SER A 64 16.32 5.28 13.37
CA SER A 64 17.38 6.13 13.92
C SER A 64 18.16 6.92 12.86
N ASP A 65 18.31 6.33 11.67
CA ASP A 65 19.00 6.90 10.50
C ASP A 65 18.09 7.68 9.53
N GLY A 66 16.82 7.91 9.89
CA GLY A 66 15.85 8.60 9.03
C GLY A 66 15.30 7.75 7.88
N CYS A 67 15.73 6.49 7.77
CA CYS A 67 15.13 5.50 6.89
C CYS A 67 13.77 5.03 7.43
N VAL A 68 12.79 4.89 6.55
CA VAL A 68 11.46 4.43 6.93
C VAL A 68 11.49 2.89 6.94
N GLN A 69 11.44 2.26 8.13
CA GLN A 69 11.42 0.80 8.21
C GLN A 69 10.08 0.27 7.69
N LEU A 70 10.11 -0.22 6.44
CA LEU A 70 8.98 -0.85 5.76
C LEU A 70 8.91 -2.37 5.99
N ASN A 71 9.88 -2.96 6.68
CA ASN A 71 9.94 -4.41 6.89
C ASN A 71 9.11 -4.82 8.13
N PRO A 72 7.97 -5.50 7.97
CA PRO A 72 7.11 -5.89 9.08
C PRO A 72 7.65 -7.07 9.92
N GLU A 73 8.76 -7.69 9.51
CA GLU A 73 9.41 -8.82 10.21
C GLU A 73 10.50 -8.40 11.19
N ILE A 74 10.94 -7.14 11.12
CA ILE A 74 11.86 -6.57 12.10
C ILE A 74 11.02 -6.15 13.30
N ASP A 75 11.19 -6.86 14.40
CA ASP A 75 10.62 -6.48 15.69
C ASP A 75 11.34 -5.19 16.13
N PRO A 76 10.62 -4.08 16.38
CA PRO A 76 11.24 -2.81 16.77
C PRO A 76 11.99 -2.88 18.12
N ASP A 77 11.78 -3.94 18.90
CA ASP A 77 12.48 -4.19 20.17
C ASP A 77 13.52 -5.33 20.04
N ALA A 78 13.69 -5.95 18.86
CA ALA A 78 14.76 -6.92 18.63
C ALA A 78 16.11 -6.20 18.47
N PRO A 79 17.21 -6.75 19.04
CA PRO A 79 18.54 -6.24 18.79
C PRO A 79 18.81 -6.34 17.29
N ASP A 80 19.22 -5.21 16.71
CA ASP A 80 19.61 -5.11 15.31
C ASP A 80 20.71 -6.15 15.00
N PRO A 81 20.47 -7.14 14.13
CA PRO A 81 21.45 -8.17 13.80
C PRO A 81 22.67 -7.62 13.05
N ASP A 82 22.57 -6.40 12.51
CA ASP A 82 23.63 -5.70 11.80
C ASP A 82 24.26 -4.56 12.64
N ALA A 83 23.78 -4.34 13.87
CA ALA A 83 24.47 -3.46 14.82
C ALA A 83 25.80 -4.09 15.22
N GLN A 84 26.84 -3.71 14.49
CA GLN A 84 28.22 -4.01 14.85
C GLN A 84 28.44 -3.54 16.30
N PRO A 85 29.02 -4.39 17.17
CA PRO A 85 29.23 -4.03 18.56
C PRO A 85 30.14 -2.80 18.58
N LEU A 86 29.59 -1.68 19.07
CA LEU A 86 30.34 -0.47 19.36
C LEU A 86 31.56 -0.88 20.17
N GLU A 87 32.74 -0.63 19.59
CA GLU A 87 34.04 -0.81 20.23
C GLU A 87 33.93 -0.51 21.71
N GLU A 88 34.22 -1.53 22.52
CA GLU A 88 34.55 -1.39 23.93
C GLU A 88 35.87 -0.61 24.02
N SER A 89 35.80 0.68 23.71
CA SER A 89 36.80 1.67 24.06
C SER A 89 36.50 2.09 25.49
N ARG A 90 37.11 1.38 26.44
CA ARG A 90 37.28 1.85 27.81
C ARG A 90 38.75 2.14 28.10
N PRO A 91 39.01 3.08 29.03
CA PRO A 91 40.10 4.04 29.02
C PRO A 91 41.49 3.49 29.38
#